data_AF-A0A423Q067-F1
#
_entry.id   AF-A0A423Q067-F1
#
_cell.length_a   1.000
_cell.length_b   1.000
_cell.length_c   1.000
_cell.angle_alpha   90.00
_cell.angle_beta   90.00
_cell.angle_gamma   90.00
#
_symmetry.space_group_name_H-M   'P 1'
#
loop_
_entity.id
_entity.type
_entity.pdbx_description
1 polymer ?
#
loop_
_entity_poly.entity_id
_entity_poly.type
_entity_poly.pdbx_seq_one_letter_code
_entity_poly.pdbx_strand_id
1 'polypeptide(L)'
;MASVIELWLTLILIRVLLRVGGHAMYVCVCNAVTDCQIREAYCAGACSMRELRKRLGVAGCCGRCAPCARDVLTECRQRQQRATPLLAAAAESPLTAVG
;
A
#
# COMPACT_ATOMS: atom_id res chain seq x y z
N MET A 1 25.45 6.92 -31.85
CA MET A 1 25.23 7.59 -30.56
C MET A 1 23.75 7.60 -30.17
N ALA A 2 22.83 8.04 -31.03
CA ALA A 2 21.38 8.00 -30.77
C ALA A 2 20.82 6.60 -30.41
N SER A 3 21.28 5.54 -31.09
CA SER A 3 20.79 4.17 -30.86
C SER A 3 21.15 3.58 -29.49
N VAL A 4 22.21 4.08 -28.84
CA VAL A 4 22.63 3.62 -27.51
C VAL A 4 21.77 4.24 -26.42
N ILE A 5 21.34 5.50 -26.62
CA ILE A 5 20.46 6.25 -25.71
C ILE A 5 19.05 5.67 -25.74
N GLU A 6 18.50 5.39 -26.93
CA GLU A 6 17.19 4.74 -27.11
C GLU A 6 17.12 3.37 -26.41
N LEU A 7 18.16 2.54 -26.58
CA LEU A 7 18.24 1.24 -25.92
C LEU A 7 18.33 1.39 -24.39
N TRP A 8 19.07 2.39 -23.90
CA TRP A 8 19.15 2.70 -22.47
C TRP A 8 17.81 3.17 -21.88
N LEU A 9 17.09 4.08 -22.56
CA LEU A 9 15.78 4.55 -22.13
C LEU A 9 14.75 3.42 -22.12
N THR A 10 14.77 2.57 -23.15
CA THR A 10 13.90 1.40 -23.24
C THR A 10 14.22 0.38 -22.13
N LEU A 11 15.50 0.13 -21.84
CA LEU A 11 15.91 -0.75 -20.75
C LEU A 11 15.58 -0.17 -19.37
N ILE A 12 15.72 1.14 -19.17
CA ILE A 12 15.27 1.83 -17.96
C ILE A 12 13.75 1.68 -17.80
N LEU A 13 12.98 1.93 -18.87
CA LEU A 13 11.52 1.79 -18.85
C LEU A 13 11.09 0.35 -18.58
N ILE A 14 11.67 -0.65 -19.26
CA ILE A 14 11.41 -2.07 -19.02
C ILE A 14 11.76 -2.44 -17.58
N ARG A 15 12.88 -1.97 -17.04
CA ARG A 15 13.32 -2.25 -15.66
C ARG A 15 12.47 -1.53 -14.61
N VAL A 16 11.86 -0.39 -14.96
CA VAL A 16 10.85 0.31 -14.15
C VAL A 16 9.53 -0.47 -14.19
N LEU A 17 9.07 -0.88 -15.37
CA LEU A 17 7.82 -1.64 -15.55
C LEU A 17 7.86 -3.01 -14.87
N LEU A 18 8.96 -3.75 -15.02
CA LEU A 18 9.16 -5.07 -14.39
C LEU A 18 9.28 -5.00 -12.86
N ARG A 19 9.59 -3.84 -12.28
CA ARG A 19 9.59 -3.66 -10.80
C ARG A 19 8.20 -3.48 -10.20
N VAL A 20 7.21 -3.05 -10.99
CA VAL A 20 5.87 -2.70 -10.48
C VAL A 20 4.95 -3.94 -10.37
N GLY A 21 5.38 -5.10 -10.89
CA GLY A 21 4.63 -6.35 -10.81
C GLY A 21 4.60 -6.96 -9.41
N GLY A 22 3.81 -6.38 -8.50
CA GLY A 22 3.44 -7.04 -7.25
C GLY A 22 2.48 -8.20 -7.52
N HIS A 23 2.71 -9.35 -6.90
CA HIS A 23 1.78 -10.47 -6.98
C HIS A 23 0.51 -10.15 -6.18
N ALA A 24 -0.65 -10.14 -6.86
CA ALA A 24 -1.95 -9.91 -6.25
C ALA A 24 -2.61 -11.25 -5.87
N MET A 25 -3.00 -11.40 -4.60
CA MET A 25 -3.80 -12.51 -4.07
C MET A 25 -5.24 -12.05 -3.84
N TYR A 26 -6.23 -12.89 -4.22
CA TYR A 26 -7.62 -12.62 -3.85
C TYR A 26 -7.87 -12.85 -2.36
N VAL A 27 -8.38 -11.81 -1.72
CA VAL A 27 -8.79 -11.83 -0.30
C VAL A 27 -10.30 -12.04 -0.18
N CYS A 28 -11.10 -11.42 -1.05
CA CYS A 28 -12.55 -11.57 -1.06
C CYS A 28 -13.06 -12.08 -2.41
N VAL A 29 -13.58 -13.31 -2.43
CA VAL A 29 -14.14 -13.89 -3.66
C VAL A 29 -15.51 -13.28 -4.00
N CYS A 30 -16.35 -12.97 -3.01
CA CYS A 30 -17.69 -12.42 -3.25
C CYS A 30 -17.67 -11.10 -4.02
N ASN A 31 -16.70 -10.24 -3.71
CA ASN A 31 -16.60 -8.89 -4.28
C ASN A 31 -15.30 -8.72 -5.09
N ALA A 32 -14.65 -9.83 -5.47
CA ALA A 32 -13.41 -9.86 -6.24
C ALA A 32 -12.32 -8.90 -5.74
N VAL A 33 -12.10 -8.84 -4.41
CA VAL A 33 -11.14 -7.93 -3.79
C VAL A 33 -9.78 -8.62 -3.61
N THR A 34 -8.70 -7.99 -4.07
CA THR A 34 -7.31 -8.46 -3.90
C THR A 34 -6.59 -7.77 -2.73
N ASP A 35 -5.50 -8.35 -2.27
CA ASP A 35 -4.60 -7.76 -1.26
C ASP A 35 -3.98 -6.45 -1.76
N CYS A 36 -3.63 -6.36 -3.05
CA CYS A 36 -3.18 -5.13 -3.71
C CYS A 36 -4.22 -4.01 -3.56
N GLN A 37 -5.50 -4.28 -3.85
CA GLN A 37 -6.57 -3.28 -3.69
C GLN A 37 -6.75 -2.85 -2.23
N ILE A 38 -6.57 -3.76 -1.27
CA ILE A 38 -6.61 -3.40 0.16
C ILE A 38 -5.44 -2.48 0.52
N ARG A 39 -4.22 -2.80 0.04
CA ARG A 39 -3.02 -1.97 0.23
C ARG A 39 -3.16 -0.59 -0.42
N GLU A 40 -3.69 -0.53 -1.63
CA GLU A 40 -3.98 0.74 -2.33
C GLU A 40 -5.01 1.57 -1.58
N ALA A 41 -6.10 0.95 -1.11
CA ALA A 41 -7.10 1.63 -0.30
C ALA A 41 -6.53 2.15 1.02
N TYR A 42 -5.61 1.41 1.64
CA TYR A 42 -4.88 1.85 2.84
C TYR A 42 -4.00 3.07 2.55
N CYS A 43 -3.23 3.05 1.46
CA CYS A 43 -2.44 4.21 1.02
C CYS A 43 -3.33 5.42 0.71
N ALA A 44 -4.56 5.20 0.23
CA ALA A 44 -5.59 6.23 0.04
C ALA A 44 -6.33 6.61 1.35
N GLY A 45 -5.84 6.18 2.51
CA GLY A 45 -6.33 6.56 3.84
C GLY A 45 -7.41 5.67 4.45
N ALA A 46 -7.72 4.51 3.88
CA ALA A 46 -8.66 3.56 4.50
C ALA A 46 -7.94 2.76 5.62
N CYS A 47 -7.92 3.31 6.83
CA CYS A 47 -7.16 2.77 7.97
C CYS A 47 -7.97 1.79 8.84
N SER A 48 -9.22 1.50 8.47
CA SER A 48 -10.14 0.65 9.23
C SER A 48 -10.91 -0.35 8.36
N MET A 49 -11.33 -1.48 8.95
CA MET A 49 -12.19 -2.46 8.27
C MET A 49 -13.53 -1.87 7.82
N ARG A 50 -14.05 -0.87 8.55
CA ARG A 50 -15.30 -0.18 8.19
C ARG A 50 -15.13 0.58 6.87
N GLU A 51 -14.01 1.28 6.71
CA GLU A 51 -13.71 2.02 5.49
C GLU A 51 -13.38 1.08 4.33
N LEU A 52 -12.62 0.01 4.56
CA LEU A 52 -12.37 -1.00 3.55
C LEU A 52 -13.68 -1.62 3.05
N ARG A 53 -14.61 -1.97 3.95
CA ARG A 53 -15.94 -2.45 3.58
C ARG A 53 -16.71 -1.41 2.77
N LYS A 54 -16.67 -0.14 3.17
CA LYS A 54 -17.36 0.95 2.45
C LYS A 54 -16.80 1.17 1.04
N ARG A 55 -15.46 1.11 0.87
CA ARG A 55 -14.78 1.42 -0.40
C ARG A 55 -14.70 0.23 -1.35
N LEU A 56 -14.44 -0.97 -0.82
CA LEU A 56 -14.16 -2.18 -1.60
C LEU A 56 -15.25 -3.25 -1.47
N GLY A 57 -16.22 -3.08 -0.58
CA GLY A 57 -17.21 -4.11 -0.27
C GLY A 57 -16.65 -5.30 0.53
N VAL A 58 -15.36 -5.32 0.90
CA VAL A 58 -14.76 -6.47 1.60
C VAL A 58 -15.51 -6.81 2.89
N ALA A 59 -15.74 -8.10 3.11
CA ALA A 59 -16.55 -8.63 4.21
C ALA A 59 -18.01 -8.12 4.26
N GLY A 60 -18.54 -7.54 3.17
CA GLY A 60 -19.92 -7.06 3.09
C GLY A 60 -20.96 -8.11 2.68
N CYS A 61 -20.53 -9.22 2.07
CA CYS A 61 -21.42 -10.32 1.65
C CYS A 61 -21.44 -11.44 2.70
N CYS A 62 -20.59 -12.48 2.56
CA CYS A 62 -20.59 -13.62 3.47
C CYS A 62 -19.67 -13.47 4.70
N GLY A 63 -18.86 -12.40 4.77
CA GLY A 63 -17.98 -12.11 5.91
C GLY A 63 -16.75 -13.00 6.09
N ARG A 64 -16.62 -14.13 5.37
CA ARG A 64 -15.54 -15.13 5.54
C ARG A 64 -14.11 -14.60 5.33
N CYS A 65 -13.95 -13.58 4.49
CA CYS A 65 -12.66 -12.93 4.25
C CYS A 65 -12.24 -11.93 5.33
N ALA A 66 -13.09 -11.63 6.32
CA ALA A 66 -12.83 -10.62 7.34
C ALA A 66 -11.52 -10.80 8.13
N PRO A 67 -11.11 -12.00 8.60
CA PRO A 67 -9.82 -12.18 9.26
C PRO A 67 -8.66 -11.87 8.32
N CYS A 68 -8.63 -12.47 7.12
CA CYS A 68 -7.59 -12.23 6.12
C CYS A 68 -7.45 -10.75 5.74
N ALA A 69 -8.57 -10.04 5.53
CA ALA A 69 -8.54 -8.61 5.22
C ALA A 69 -7.98 -7.76 6.39
N ARG A 70 -8.23 -8.16 7.65
CA ARG A 70 -7.63 -7.50 8.83
C ARG A 70 -6.13 -7.75 8.92
N ASP A 71 -5.69 -8.94 8.57
CA ASP A 71 -4.27 -9.29 8.59
C ASP A 71 -3.51 -8.43 7.57
N VAL A 72 -4.04 -8.30 6.35
CA VAL A 72 -3.48 -7.40 5.32
C VAL A 72 -3.45 -5.94 5.81
N LEU A 73 -4.54 -5.46 6.41
CA LEU A 73 -4.61 -4.10 6.96
C LEU A 73 -3.58 -3.87 8.08
N THR A 74 -3.37 -4.88 8.93
CA THR A 74 -2.38 -4.84 10.01
C THR A 74 -0.96 -4.85 9.46
N GLU A 75 -0.69 -5.68 8.45
CA GLU A 75 0.58 -5.70 7.72
C GLU A 75 0.90 -4.31 7.13
N CYS A 76 -0.08 -3.66 6.50
CA CYS A 76 0.07 -2.31 5.96
C CYS A 76 0.47 -1.30 7.04
N ARG A 77 -0.21 -1.35 8.20
CA ARG A 77 0.07 -0.47 9.34
C ARG A 77 1.47 -0.69 9.90
N GLN A 78 1.89 -1.95 10.07
CA GLN A 78 3.22 -2.28 10.56
C GLN A 78 4.32 -1.85 9.57
N ARG A 79 4.10 -2.07 8.26
CA ARG A 79 5.03 -1.59 7.22
C ARG A 79 5.19 -0.08 7.24
N GLN A 80 4.09 0.67 7.41
CA GLN A 80 4.15 2.13 7.53
C GLN A 80 4.96 2.55 8.78
N GLN A 81 4.69 1.96 9.95
CA GLN A 81 5.42 2.27 11.18
C GLN A 81 6.93 1.99 11.07
N ARG A 82 7.32 0.92 10.38
CA ARG A 82 8.74 0.59 10.15
C ARG A 82 9.44 1.51 9.13
N ALA A 83 8.68 2.17 8.25
CA ALA A 83 9.20 3.14 7.28
C ALA A 83 9.32 4.55 7.88
N THR A 84 8.60 4.87 8.95
CA THR A 84 8.59 6.19 9.59
C THR A 84 9.80 6.56 10.47
N PRO A 85 10.76 5.71 10.91
CA PRO A 85 11.77 6.14 11.88
C PRO A 85 12.75 7.21 11.35
N LEU A 86 12.90 7.36 10.03
CA LEU A 86 13.72 8.44 9.44
C LEU A 86 12.99 9.77 9.25
N LEU A 87 11.65 9.77 9.16
CA LEU A 87 10.85 10.98 8.99
C LEU A 87 10.44 11.60 10.33
N ALA A 88 10.27 10.78 11.38
CA ALA A 88 9.99 11.28 12.73
C ALA A 88 11.20 12.02 13.33
N ALA A 89 12.42 11.54 13.11
CA ALA A 89 13.64 12.22 13.56
C ALA A 89 13.86 13.61 12.90
N ALA A 90 13.24 13.86 11.74
CA ALA A 90 13.29 15.15 11.05
C ALA A 90 12.17 16.12 11.47
N ALA A 91 11.15 15.64 12.19
CA ALA A 91 10.01 16.46 12.61
C ALA A 91 10.15 17.04 14.02
N GLU A 92 11.17 16.63 14.79
CA GLU A 92 11.41 17.14 16.15
C GLU A 92 12.76 17.86 16.26
N SER A 93 12.73 19.18 16.02
CA SER A 93 13.48 20.22 16.76
C SER A 93 13.22 21.61 16.13
N PRO A 94 13.29 22.75 16.87
CA PRO A 94 13.16 22.97 18.31
C PRO A 94 12.49 24.34 18.65
N LEU A 95 11.25 24.47 19.20
CA LEU A 95 10.77 25.82 19.62
C LEU A 95 9.53 25.94 20.54
N THR A 96 9.37 25.08 21.55
CA THR A 96 8.61 25.49 22.76
C THR A 96 9.45 25.27 24.01
N ALA A 97 10.52 26.08 24.08
CA ALA A 97 10.90 26.69 25.34
C ALA A 97 9.81 27.69 25.76
N VAL A 98 9.72 27.96 27.07
CA VAL A 98 8.74 28.78 27.81
C VAL A 98 7.63 27.89 28.41
N GLY A 99 7.46 27.77 29.73
CA GLY A 99 8.11 28.38 30.89
C GLY A 99 7.44 27.82 32.15
#